data_AF-A0A7C6NVG1-F1
#
_entry.id   AF-A0A7C6NVG1-F1
#
_cell.length_a   1.000
_cell.length_b   1.000
_cell.length_c   1.000
_cell.angle_alpha   90.00
_cell.angle_beta   90.00
_cell.angle_gamma   90.00
#
_symmetry.space_group_name_H-M   'P 1'
#
loop_
_entity.id
_entity.type
_entity.pdbx_description
1 polymer ?
#
loop_
_entity_poly.entity_id
_entity_poly.type
_entity_poly.pdbx_seq_one_letter_code
_entity_poly.pdbx_strand_id
1 'polypeptide(L)'
;MKINKPIYNAKVNKIMEMLQFKTRDEVAKEFNYKNSKSLDTYMRRRNFRYDSKSKQYVPVESRNIRSKSDPKTYAPVRVAEIITAFEKADADPRTVAEQAGFTDHKQMADYMKTMGYVWSAQQNNYVKEIGKIEDMEDETKNTVINLPQAFDQSDKELQSEMEKCLPLIRYLYENRNRVYQLISGTQNDGRVPRYAVPGRAATKAMYMSYEIANLVVKYSREKNIKQKDIVEVAFIEFLYRYGYKHEVDTLLKSS
;
A
#
# COMPACT_ATOMS: atom_id res chain seq x y z
N MET A 1 -7.75 26.31 9.28
CA MET A 1 -8.33 25.62 10.46
C MET A 1 -7.23 24.78 11.11
N LYS A 2 -6.99 24.95 12.41
CA LYS A 2 -6.03 24.09 13.14
C LYS A 2 -6.60 22.67 13.19
N ILE A 3 -5.86 21.71 12.64
CA ILE A 3 -6.22 20.30 12.67
C ILE A 3 -5.73 19.77 14.01
N ASN A 4 -6.65 19.35 14.88
CA ASN A 4 -6.30 18.79 16.18
C ASN A 4 -6.12 17.28 16.06
N LYS A 5 -4.93 16.79 16.44
CA LYS A 5 -4.57 15.37 16.42
C LYS A 5 -5.53 14.51 17.26
N PRO A 6 -5.85 13.28 16.84
CA PRO A 6 -6.65 12.36 17.64
C PRO A 6 -5.99 12.09 18.99
N ILE A 7 -6.78 12.13 20.06
CA ILE A 7 -6.30 11.92 21.43
C ILE A 7 -6.69 10.52 21.87
N TYR A 8 -5.74 9.58 21.75
CA TYR A 8 -5.91 8.22 22.26
C TYR A 8 -5.64 8.18 23.76
N ASN A 9 -6.60 7.67 24.53
CA ASN A 9 -6.44 7.42 25.96
C ASN A 9 -7.03 6.04 26.30
N ALA A 10 -6.75 5.52 27.50
CA ALA A 10 -7.20 4.19 27.91
C ALA A 10 -8.72 3.99 27.74
N LYS A 11 -9.52 5.03 28.01
CA LYS A 11 -10.97 4.98 27.85
C LYS A 11 -11.40 4.96 26.37
N VAL A 12 -10.77 5.74 25.49
CA VAL A 12 -11.01 5.75 24.04
C VAL A 12 -10.68 4.39 23.43
N ASN A 13 -9.54 3.82 23.78
CA ASN A 13 -9.13 2.51 23.26
C ASN A 13 -10.11 1.42 23.70
N LYS A 14 -10.50 1.43 24.97
CA LYS A 14 -11.50 0.50 25.52
C LYS A 14 -12.88 0.67 24.86
N ILE A 15 -13.30 1.90 24.54
CA ILE A 15 -14.54 2.15 23.77
C ILE A 15 -14.44 1.54 22.37
N MET A 16 -13.32 1.73 21.66
CA MET A 16 -13.12 1.19 20.31
C MET A 16 -13.07 -0.34 20.27
N GLU A 17 -12.44 -0.95 21.26
CA GLU A 17 -12.38 -2.41 21.43
C GLU A 17 -13.77 -3.00 21.68
N MET A 18 -14.55 -2.42 22.61
CA MET A 18 -15.89 -2.93 22.92
C MET A 18 -16.88 -2.75 21.77
N LEU A 19 -16.69 -1.74 20.90
CA LEU A 19 -17.51 -1.56 19.69
C LEU A 19 -17.29 -2.63 18.62
N GLN A 20 -16.25 -3.46 18.72
CA GLN A 20 -16.08 -4.62 17.85
C GLN A 20 -17.13 -5.71 18.13
N PHE A 21 -17.61 -5.79 19.38
CA PHE A 21 -18.48 -6.87 19.84
C PHE A 21 -19.84 -6.40 20.36
N LYS A 22 -19.97 -5.11 20.70
CA LYS A 22 -21.17 -4.53 21.33
C LYS A 22 -21.72 -3.35 20.53
N THR A 23 -23.01 -3.10 20.69
CA THR A 23 -23.65 -1.94 20.07
C THR A 23 -23.25 -0.64 20.79
N ARG A 24 -23.35 0.49 20.08
CA ARG A 24 -23.02 1.81 20.64
C ARG A 24 -23.82 2.15 21.91
N ASP A 25 -25.05 1.67 22.00
CA ASP A 25 -25.91 1.89 23.18
C ASP A 25 -25.52 0.97 24.35
N GLU A 26 -25.08 -0.26 24.09
CA GLU A 26 -24.52 -1.15 25.12
C GLU A 26 -23.21 -0.60 25.68
N VAL A 27 -22.29 -0.16 24.82
CA VAL A 27 -21.03 0.48 25.23
C VAL A 27 -21.31 1.74 26.05
N ALA A 28 -22.32 2.53 25.67
CA ALA A 28 -22.73 3.70 26.45
C ALA A 28 -23.19 3.31 27.86
N LYS A 29 -24.02 2.27 28.00
CA LYS A 29 -24.49 1.77 29.31
C LYS A 29 -23.33 1.29 30.18
N GLU A 30 -22.38 0.55 29.61
CA GLU A 30 -21.23 0.01 30.34
C GLU A 30 -20.27 1.09 30.87
N PHE A 31 -20.20 2.24 30.21
CA PHE A 31 -19.49 3.41 30.71
C PHE A 31 -20.35 4.38 31.54
N ASN A 32 -21.53 3.96 31.99
CA ASN A 32 -22.49 4.75 32.76
C ASN A 32 -22.93 6.05 32.06
N TYR A 33 -23.03 6.02 30.73
CA TYR A 33 -23.59 7.12 29.96
C TYR A 33 -25.11 6.96 29.78
N LYS A 34 -25.84 8.06 29.91
CA LYS A 34 -27.31 8.11 29.74
C LYS A 34 -27.77 7.66 28.34
N ASN A 35 -26.96 7.91 27.32
CA ASN A 35 -27.25 7.57 25.93
C ASN A 35 -25.97 7.55 25.07
N SER A 36 -26.05 6.94 23.88
CA SER A 36 -24.97 6.97 22.88
C SER A 36 -24.55 8.38 22.46
N LYS A 37 -25.43 9.38 22.56
CA LYS A 37 -25.10 10.79 22.29
C LYS A 37 -24.05 11.34 23.26
N SER A 38 -24.05 10.87 24.49
CA SER A 38 -23.06 11.24 25.52
C SER A 38 -21.70 10.61 25.22
N LEU A 39 -21.69 9.35 24.77
CA LEU A 39 -20.50 8.65 24.27
C LEU A 39 -19.90 9.37 23.05
N ASP A 40 -20.75 9.75 22.08
CA ASP A 40 -20.33 10.52 20.90
C ASP A 40 -19.71 11.86 21.29
N THR A 41 -20.24 12.51 22.32
CA THR A 41 -19.73 13.80 22.79
C THR A 41 -18.35 13.64 23.42
N TYR A 42 -18.16 12.57 24.19
CA TYR A 42 -16.86 12.23 24.76
C TYR A 42 -15.79 11.97 23.68
N MET A 43 -16.15 11.21 22.63
CA MET A 43 -15.27 10.89 21.50
C MET A 43 -14.99 12.12 20.63
N ARG A 44 -15.99 12.97 20.38
CA ARG A 44 -15.83 14.24 19.64
C ARG A 44 -14.85 15.20 20.31
N ARG A 45 -14.86 15.29 21.64
CA ARG A 45 -13.89 16.09 22.41
C ARG A 45 -12.43 15.59 22.28
N ARG A 46 -12.23 14.41 21.70
CA ARG A 46 -10.93 13.77 21.45
C ARG A 46 -10.61 13.62 19.97
N ASN A 47 -11.32 14.39 19.14
CA ASN A 47 -11.16 14.42 17.69
C ASN A 47 -11.51 13.10 17.00
N PHE A 48 -12.49 12.36 17.53
CA PHE A 48 -13.10 11.21 16.88
C PHE A 48 -14.56 11.48 16.51
N ARG A 49 -15.04 10.89 15.41
CA ARG A 49 -16.45 10.87 15.05
C ARG A 49 -16.90 9.46 14.74
N TYR A 50 -18.15 9.18 15.06
CA TYR A 50 -18.77 7.90 14.75
C TYR A 50 -19.01 7.81 13.25
N ASP A 51 -18.54 6.73 12.63
CA ASP A 51 -18.84 6.39 11.26
C ASP A 51 -19.92 5.29 11.24
N SER A 52 -21.10 5.64 10.75
CA SER A 52 -22.25 4.74 10.72
C SER A 52 -22.07 3.56 9.76
N LYS A 53 -21.18 3.67 8.76
CA LYS A 53 -20.90 2.58 7.81
C LYS A 53 -20.03 1.50 8.43
N SER A 54 -18.92 1.90 9.07
CA SER A 54 -18.01 0.98 9.76
C SER A 54 -18.45 0.63 11.19
N LYS A 55 -19.51 1.26 11.69
CA LYS A 55 -20.00 1.16 13.08
C LYS A 55 -18.90 1.43 14.12
N GLN A 56 -17.91 2.25 13.77
CA GLN A 56 -16.73 2.52 14.59
C GLN A 56 -16.42 4.02 14.67
N TYR A 57 -15.68 4.44 15.70
CA TYR A 57 -15.15 5.80 15.78
C TYR A 57 -13.87 5.97 14.96
N VAL A 58 -13.86 6.94 14.06
CA VAL A 58 -12.70 7.29 13.21
C VAL A 58 -12.14 8.68 13.55
N PRO A 59 -10.81 8.90 13.47
CA PRO A 59 -10.21 10.22 13.65
C PRO A 59 -10.79 11.25 12.69
N VAL A 60 -11.07 12.48 13.16
CA VAL A 60 -11.60 13.57 12.32
C VAL A 60 -10.62 13.94 11.20
N GLU A 61 -9.31 13.81 11.43
CA GLU A 61 -8.26 14.04 10.41
C GLU A 61 -8.44 13.13 9.19
N SER A 62 -8.82 11.87 9.40
CA SER A 62 -9.03 10.89 8.33
C SER A 62 -10.15 11.30 7.35
N ARG A 63 -11.08 12.16 7.78
CA ARG A 63 -12.15 12.66 6.90
C ARG A 63 -11.71 13.87 6.06
N ASN A 64 -10.82 14.72 6.56
CA ASN A 64 -10.24 15.81 5.76
C ASN A 64 -9.24 15.30 4.73
N ILE A 65 -8.61 14.14 4.99
CA ILE A 65 -7.86 13.38 3.97
C ILE A 65 -8.83 12.82 2.92
N ARG A 66 -9.98 12.27 3.35
CA ARG A 66 -11.02 11.76 2.44
C ARG A 66 -11.80 12.85 1.69
N SER A 67 -11.84 14.10 2.16
CA SER A 67 -12.58 15.21 1.52
C SER A 67 -11.70 16.21 0.76
N LYS A 68 -10.38 16.01 0.73
CA LYS A 68 -9.43 16.81 -0.07
C LYS A 68 -8.49 15.97 -0.93
N SER A 69 -8.78 14.69 -1.09
CA SER A 69 -8.12 13.88 -2.08
C SER A 69 -9.17 13.52 -3.13
N ASP A 70 -9.55 14.48 -3.98
CA ASP A 70 -10.06 14.10 -5.29
C ASP A 70 -9.02 13.13 -5.87
N PRO A 71 -9.41 11.89 -6.24
CA PRO A 71 -8.48 10.93 -6.83
C PRO A 71 -7.70 11.50 -8.02
N LYS A 72 -8.24 12.56 -8.64
CA LYS A 72 -7.70 13.36 -9.75
C LYS A 72 -6.41 14.13 -9.39
N THR A 73 -6.20 14.54 -8.14
CA THR A 73 -5.07 15.44 -7.78
C THR A 73 -3.72 14.71 -7.67
N TYR A 74 -3.74 13.38 -7.56
CA TYR A 74 -2.55 12.52 -7.40
C TYR A 74 -2.49 11.34 -8.38
N ALA A 75 -3.46 11.25 -9.30
CA ALA A 75 -3.48 10.23 -10.34
C ALA A 75 -2.64 10.68 -11.54
N PRO A 76 -1.92 9.76 -12.21
CA PRO A 76 -1.42 9.99 -13.56
C PRO A 76 -2.56 10.49 -14.47
N VAL A 77 -2.25 11.38 -15.41
CA VAL A 77 -3.24 12.06 -16.29
C VAL A 77 -4.23 11.06 -16.90
N ARG A 78 -3.72 9.92 -17.38
CA ARG A 78 -4.50 8.85 -18.00
C ARG A 78 -5.46 8.15 -17.02
N VAL A 79 -5.07 7.98 -15.76
CA VAL A 79 -5.92 7.42 -14.70
C VAL A 79 -7.03 8.41 -14.33
N ALA A 80 -6.70 9.71 -14.26
CA ALA A 80 -7.68 10.75 -13.99
C ALA A 80 -8.74 10.83 -15.11
N GLU A 81 -8.31 10.72 -16.38
CA GLU A 81 -9.20 10.67 -17.55
C GLU A 81 -10.19 9.49 -17.48
N ILE A 82 -9.70 8.28 -17.18
CA ILE A 82 -10.55 7.08 -17.03
C ILE A 82 -11.58 7.29 -15.90
N ILE A 83 -11.14 7.75 -14.73
CA ILE A 83 -12.03 8.01 -13.58
C ILE A 83 -13.09 9.05 -13.93
N THR A 84 -12.72 10.13 -14.63
CA THR A 84 -13.68 11.16 -15.06
C THR A 84 -14.66 10.65 -16.11
N ALA A 85 -14.24 9.74 -16.98
CA ALA A 85 -15.10 9.19 -18.01
C ALA A 85 -16.24 8.34 -17.40
N PHE A 86 -15.95 7.61 -16.33
CA PHE A 86 -16.94 6.84 -15.56
C PHE A 86 -17.81 7.67 -14.60
N GLU A 87 -17.55 8.97 -14.43
CA GLU A 87 -18.46 9.87 -13.67
C GLU A 87 -19.74 10.21 -14.46
N LYS A 88 -19.73 10.03 -15.78
CA LYS A 88 -20.92 10.22 -16.63
C LYS A 88 -21.90 9.06 -16.40
N ALA A 89 -23.18 9.38 -16.27
CA ALA A 89 -24.23 8.36 -16.17
C ALA A 89 -24.19 7.45 -17.41
N ASP A 90 -24.28 6.14 -17.19
CA ASP A 90 -24.27 5.08 -18.22
C ASP A 90 -23.05 5.05 -19.15
N ALA A 91 -21.85 5.37 -18.63
CA ALA A 91 -20.60 5.22 -19.37
C ALA A 91 -20.31 3.73 -19.71
N ASP A 92 -20.20 3.41 -21.00
CA ASP A 92 -19.83 2.07 -21.48
C ASP A 92 -18.31 1.86 -21.34
N PRO A 93 -17.84 0.83 -20.59
CA PRO A 93 -16.42 0.53 -20.42
C PRO A 93 -15.62 0.40 -21.72
N ARG A 94 -16.24 -0.04 -22.82
CA ARG A 94 -15.55 -0.13 -24.12
C ARG A 94 -15.25 1.25 -24.69
N THR A 95 -16.23 2.14 -24.65
CA THR A 95 -16.07 3.52 -25.14
C THR A 95 -15.07 4.31 -24.30
N VAL A 96 -15.02 4.07 -22.99
CA VAL A 96 -14.04 4.69 -22.09
C VAL A 96 -12.62 4.19 -22.38
N ALA A 97 -12.47 2.89 -22.64
CA ALA A 97 -11.18 2.28 -22.99
C ALA A 97 -10.63 2.85 -24.31
N GLU A 98 -11.46 2.97 -25.35
CA GLU A 98 -11.08 3.58 -26.63
C GLU A 98 -10.70 5.05 -26.47
N GLN A 99 -11.47 5.83 -25.71
CA GLN A 99 -11.17 7.25 -25.43
C GLN A 99 -9.84 7.43 -24.69
N ALA A 100 -9.48 6.50 -23.81
CA ALA A 100 -8.21 6.51 -23.09
C ALA A 100 -7.06 5.81 -23.86
N GLY A 101 -7.30 5.38 -25.10
CA GLY A 101 -6.31 4.80 -26.01
C GLY A 101 -5.89 3.36 -25.68
N PHE A 102 -6.79 2.57 -25.10
CA PHE A 102 -6.62 1.13 -24.90
C PHE A 102 -7.28 0.33 -26.03
N THR A 103 -6.76 -0.86 -26.29
CA THR A 103 -7.32 -1.75 -27.31
C THR A 103 -8.62 -2.41 -26.86
N ASP A 104 -8.78 -2.64 -25.56
CA ASP A 104 -9.98 -3.23 -24.97
C ASP A 104 -10.15 -2.81 -23.49
N HIS A 105 -11.39 -2.85 -23.00
CA HIS A 105 -11.73 -2.56 -21.61
C HIS A 105 -10.99 -3.48 -20.61
N LYS A 106 -10.61 -4.69 -21.01
CA LYS A 106 -9.76 -5.59 -20.22
C LYS A 106 -8.35 -5.02 -20.00
N GLN A 107 -7.74 -4.51 -21.06
CA GLN A 107 -6.41 -3.87 -20.97
C GLN A 107 -6.45 -2.62 -20.09
N MET A 108 -7.52 -1.84 -20.19
CA MET A 108 -7.76 -0.70 -19.29
C MET A 108 -7.91 -1.15 -17.83
N ALA A 109 -8.63 -2.25 -17.57
CA ALA A 109 -8.80 -2.78 -16.22
C ALA A 109 -7.48 -3.28 -15.62
N ASP A 110 -6.66 -3.99 -16.40
CA ASP A 110 -5.32 -4.42 -15.99
C ASP A 110 -4.42 -3.20 -15.71
N TYR A 111 -4.45 -2.19 -16.58
CA TYR A 111 -3.73 -0.94 -16.37
C TYR A 111 -4.16 -0.25 -15.06
N MET A 112 -5.45 -0.07 -14.82
CA MET A 112 -5.95 0.54 -13.58
C MET A 112 -5.54 -0.26 -12.34
N LYS A 113 -5.57 -1.59 -12.42
CA LYS A 113 -5.09 -2.49 -11.36
C LYS A 113 -3.59 -2.29 -11.10
N THR A 114 -2.76 -2.20 -12.13
CA THR A 114 -1.31 -1.91 -11.96
C THR A 114 -1.04 -0.54 -11.33
N MET A 115 -1.93 0.42 -11.57
CA MET A 115 -1.88 1.76 -10.98
C MET A 115 -2.43 1.81 -9.53
N GLY A 116 -2.85 0.67 -8.98
CA GLY A 116 -3.39 0.56 -7.62
C GLY A 116 -4.84 1.04 -7.50
N TYR A 117 -5.62 0.94 -8.58
CA TYR A 117 -7.03 1.29 -8.62
C TYR A 117 -7.87 0.05 -8.93
N VAL A 118 -8.91 -0.16 -8.13
CA VAL A 118 -9.82 -1.32 -8.28
C VAL A 118 -11.23 -0.82 -8.56
N TRP A 119 -11.96 -1.54 -9.41
CA TRP A 119 -13.35 -1.24 -9.74
C TRP A 119 -14.26 -1.43 -8.53
N SER A 120 -15.07 -0.42 -8.21
CA SER A 120 -16.11 -0.51 -7.19
C SER A 120 -17.49 -0.49 -7.83
N ALA A 121 -18.18 -1.64 -7.79
CA ALA A 121 -19.56 -1.74 -8.26
C ALA A 121 -20.51 -0.79 -7.52
N GLN A 122 -20.20 -0.40 -6.28
CA GLN A 122 -21.00 0.54 -5.50
C GLN A 122 -20.87 1.99 -5.98
N GLN A 123 -19.71 2.35 -6.53
CA GLN A 123 -19.43 3.70 -7.03
C GLN A 123 -19.51 3.77 -8.56
N ASN A 124 -19.69 2.63 -9.23
CA ASN A 124 -19.59 2.47 -10.67
C ASN A 124 -18.32 3.12 -11.25
N ASN A 125 -17.22 3.06 -10.49
CA ASN A 125 -15.96 3.74 -10.81
C ASN A 125 -14.78 3.07 -10.07
N TYR A 126 -13.57 3.45 -10.47
CA TYR A 126 -12.31 3.00 -9.87
C TYR A 126 -11.97 3.77 -8.59
N VAL A 127 -11.53 3.03 -7.58
CA VAL A 127 -11.15 3.56 -6.26
C VAL A 127 -9.72 3.16 -5.96
N LYS A 128 -8.93 4.08 -5.40
CA LYS A 128 -7.52 3.83 -5.05
C LYS A 128 -7.43 2.89 -3.85
N GLU A 129 -6.70 1.80 -4.00
CA GLU A 129 -6.44 0.85 -2.93
C GLU A 129 -5.36 1.41 -2.00
N ILE A 130 -5.78 2.11 -0.94
CA ILE A 130 -4.86 2.60 0.09
C ILE A 130 -4.89 1.61 1.26
N GLY A 131 -3.82 0.83 1.37
CA GLY A 131 -3.49 0.11 2.61
C GLY A 131 -4.25 -1.20 2.81
N LYS A 132 -3.88 -2.23 2.05
CA LYS A 132 -3.86 -3.62 2.48
C LYS A 132 -2.75 -4.33 1.71
N ILE A 133 -1.69 -4.72 2.42
CA ILE A 133 -0.91 -5.87 2.02
C ILE A 133 -1.75 -7.03 2.54
N GLU A 134 -2.70 -7.47 1.72
CA GLU A 134 -3.15 -8.85 1.81
C GLU A 134 -2.13 -9.63 0.98
N ASP A 135 -1.45 -10.55 1.65
CA ASP A 135 -0.72 -11.60 0.97
C ASP A 135 -1.65 -12.19 -0.08
N MET A 136 -1.19 -12.22 -1.33
CA MET A 136 -1.90 -12.87 -2.42
C MET A 136 -1.94 -14.37 -2.11
N GLU A 137 -2.95 -14.81 -1.37
CA GLU A 137 -3.47 -16.16 -1.51
C GLU A 137 -4.14 -16.20 -2.88
N ASP A 138 -3.42 -16.77 -3.85
CA ASP A 138 -3.95 -17.09 -5.16
C ASP A 138 -5.17 -18.02 -4.99
N GLU A 139 -6.35 -17.46 -5.23
CA GLU A 139 -7.54 -18.23 -5.59
C GLU A 139 -7.29 -18.99 -6.90
N THR A 140 -6.64 -20.14 -6.82
CA THR A 140 -6.73 -21.16 -7.86
C THR A 140 -8.08 -21.85 -7.72
N LYS A 141 -9.03 -21.36 -8.50
CA LYS A 141 -10.31 -22.02 -8.79
C LYS A 141 -10.06 -23.46 -9.25
N ASN A 142 -10.66 -24.41 -8.54
CA ASN A 142 -11.22 -25.67 -9.02
C ASN A 142 -10.83 -26.09 -10.44
N THR A 143 -9.76 -26.87 -10.56
CA THR A 143 -9.67 -27.94 -11.54
C THR A 143 -9.48 -29.24 -10.77
N VAL A 144 -10.55 -30.04 -10.71
CA VAL A 144 -10.50 -31.43 -10.25
C VAL A 144 -9.68 -32.19 -11.29
N ILE A 145 -8.38 -32.30 -11.04
CA ILE A 145 -7.52 -33.23 -11.78
C ILE A 145 -7.71 -34.58 -11.10
N ASN A 146 -8.35 -35.49 -11.82
CA ASN A 146 -8.50 -36.89 -11.42
C ASN A 146 -7.10 -37.53 -11.46
N LEU A 147 -6.44 -37.65 -10.31
CA LEU A 147 -5.15 -38.34 -10.20
C LEU A 147 -5.39 -39.86 -10.17
N PRO A 148 -4.73 -40.66 -11.03
CA PRO A 148 -4.74 -42.11 -10.89
C PRO A 148 -4.06 -42.50 -9.58
N GLN A 149 -4.76 -43.27 -8.76
CA GLN A 149 -4.16 -44.00 -7.64
C GLN A 149 -3.16 -45.02 -8.18
N ALA A 150 -1.87 -44.73 -8.00
CA ALA A 150 -0.80 -45.72 -8.05
C ALA A 150 0.33 -45.26 -7.12
N PHE A 151 0.07 -45.31 -5.81
CA PHE A 151 1.10 -45.30 -4.79
C PHE A 151 1.36 -46.75 -4.40
N ASP A 152 2.63 -47.20 -4.44
CA ASP A 152 3.07 -48.20 -3.44
C ASP A 152 4.58 -48.48 -3.33
N GLN A 153 5.49 -47.88 -4.12
CA GLN A 153 6.94 -48.19 -3.94
C GLN A 153 7.95 -47.03 -4.02
N SER A 154 7.55 -45.79 -4.34
CA SER A 154 8.48 -44.64 -4.46
C SER A 154 8.64 -43.79 -3.19
N ASP A 155 7.86 -44.04 -2.15
CA ASP A 155 7.74 -43.11 -1.01
C ASP A 155 8.94 -43.09 -0.06
N LYS A 156 9.67 -44.20 0.07
CA LYS A 156 10.81 -44.26 1.00
C LYS A 156 12.03 -43.49 0.50
N GLU A 157 12.30 -43.51 -0.80
CA GLU A 157 13.40 -42.72 -1.39
C GLU A 157 13.04 -41.24 -1.42
N LEU A 158 11.80 -40.89 -1.78
CA LEU A 158 11.35 -39.50 -1.78
C LEU A 158 11.33 -38.90 -0.36
N GLN A 159 10.89 -39.67 0.65
CA GLN A 159 10.97 -39.27 2.06
C GLN A 159 12.42 -39.12 2.53
N SER A 160 13.31 -40.04 2.13
CA SER A 160 14.74 -39.96 2.47
C SER A 160 15.42 -38.73 1.85
N GLU A 161 15.08 -38.36 0.61
CA GLU A 161 15.61 -37.15 -0.02
C GLU A 161 15.01 -35.88 0.60
N MET A 162 13.72 -35.88 0.96
CA MET A 162 13.12 -34.75 1.71
C MET A 162 13.75 -34.58 3.08
N GLU A 163 14.07 -35.67 3.78
CA GLU A 163 14.78 -35.63 5.06
C GLU A 163 16.20 -35.05 4.94
N LYS A 164 16.89 -35.30 3.82
CA LYS A 164 18.19 -34.67 3.52
C LYS A 164 18.08 -33.17 3.25
N CYS A 165 16.96 -32.70 2.70
CA CYS A 165 16.73 -31.27 2.46
C CYS A 165 16.25 -30.50 3.70
N LEU A 166 15.71 -31.16 4.72
CA LEU A 166 15.20 -30.52 5.94
C LEU A 166 16.21 -29.60 6.64
N PRO A 167 17.49 -29.98 6.83
CA PRO A 167 18.49 -29.10 7.43
C PRO A 167 18.73 -27.82 6.63
N LEU A 168 18.74 -27.93 5.30
CA LEU A 168 18.90 -26.78 4.41
C LEU A 168 17.68 -25.87 4.47
N ILE A 169 16.47 -26.43 4.40
CA ILE A 169 15.22 -25.66 4.49
C ILE A 169 15.13 -24.95 5.84
N ARG A 170 15.50 -25.62 6.93
CA ARG A 170 15.55 -25.03 8.28
C ARG A 170 16.55 -23.88 8.35
N TYR A 171 17.75 -24.07 7.79
CA TYR A 171 18.78 -23.03 7.71
C TYR A 171 18.32 -21.82 6.89
N LEU A 172 17.67 -22.06 5.75
CA LEU A 172 17.11 -20.99 4.91
C LEU A 172 15.97 -20.26 5.62
N TYR A 173 15.11 -20.97 6.36
CA TYR A 173 14.02 -20.39 7.13
C TYR A 173 14.51 -19.56 8.33
N GLU A 174 15.53 -20.06 9.05
CA GLU A 174 16.20 -19.33 10.14
C GLU A 174 16.87 -18.05 9.62
N ASN A 175 17.43 -18.09 8.40
CA ASN A 175 18.04 -16.96 7.74
C ASN A 175 17.12 -16.23 6.75
N ARG A 176 15.79 -16.44 6.83
CA ARG A 176 14.85 -15.98 5.80
C ARG A 176 14.95 -14.50 5.50
N ASN A 177 15.19 -13.66 6.51
CA ASN A 177 15.34 -12.22 6.32
C ASN A 177 16.59 -11.86 5.52
N ARG A 178 17.70 -12.58 5.75
CA ARG A 178 18.97 -12.38 5.03
C ARG A 178 18.90 -12.93 3.62
N VAL A 179 18.24 -14.08 3.44
CA VAL A 179 17.95 -14.67 2.13
C VAL A 179 17.03 -13.73 1.33
N TYR A 180 15.99 -13.19 1.96
CA TYR A 180 15.09 -12.22 1.35
C TYR A 180 15.82 -10.94 0.94
N GLN A 181 16.73 -10.43 1.77
CA GLN A 181 17.59 -9.27 1.42
C GLN A 181 18.53 -9.57 0.25
N LEU A 182 19.13 -10.77 0.21
CA LEU A 182 20.03 -11.20 -0.85
C LEU A 182 19.30 -11.36 -2.19
N ILE A 183 18.10 -11.95 -2.18
CA ILE A 183 17.28 -12.17 -3.37
C ILE A 183 16.63 -10.87 -3.86
N SER A 184 16.22 -9.99 -2.94
CA SER A 184 15.56 -8.73 -3.28
C SER A 184 16.52 -7.63 -3.78
N GLY A 185 17.84 -7.90 -3.83
CA GLY A 185 18.85 -6.93 -4.25
C GLY A 185 19.02 -5.73 -3.30
N THR A 186 18.31 -5.71 -2.18
CA THR A 186 18.41 -4.67 -1.16
C THR A 186 19.49 -5.06 -0.15
N GLN A 187 20.75 -4.77 -0.49
CA GLN A 187 21.82 -4.82 0.50
C GLN A 187 21.57 -3.74 1.57
N ASN A 188 20.85 -4.10 2.63
CA ASN A 188 20.71 -3.29 3.84
C ASN A 188 21.98 -3.39 4.71
N ASP A 189 23.13 -3.06 4.13
CA ASP A 189 24.44 -3.06 4.80
C ASP A 189 24.65 -1.78 5.65
N GLY A 190 23.57 -1.08 6.01
CA GLY A 190 23.61 0.28 6.56
C GLY A 190 24.17 1.32 5.58
N ARG A 191 24.45 0.92 4.33
CA ARG A 191 24.89 1.78 3.24
C ARG A 191 23.67 2.19 2.40
N VAL A 192 23.64 3.46 2.00
CA VAL A 192 22.58 3.99 1.12
C VAL A 192 22.46 3.09 -0.11
N PRO A 193 21.26 2.60 -0.46
CA PRO A 193 21.04 1.82 -1.68
C PRO A 193 21.64 2.52 -2.89
N ARG A 194 22.34 1.82 -3.78
CA ARG A 194 22.85 2.41 -5.03
C ARG A 194 22.02 1.86 -6.18
N TYR A 195 21.23 2.73 -6.80
CA TYR A 195 20.48 2.39 -8.01
C TYR A 195 21.34 2.72 -9.23
N ALA A 196 21.55 1.74 -10.11
CA ALA A 196 22.11 1.99 -11.44
C ALA A 196 20.98 2.53 -12.32
N VAL A 197 20.91 3.85 -12.50
CA VAL A 197 19.95 4.50 -13.40
C VAL A 197 20.58 4.59 -14.80
N PRO A 198 19.96 4.02 -15.85
CA PRO A 198 20.51 4.06 -17.19
C PRO A 198 20.25 5.44 -17.83
N GLY A 199 21.22 5.96 -18.59
CA GLY A 199 21.05 7.19 -19.36
C GLY A 199 22.16 8.23 -19.18
N ARG A 200 21.98 9.40 -19.80
CA ARG A 200 22.93 10.53 -19.72
C ARG A 200 22.64 11.36 -18.47
N ALA A 201 23.69 11.70 -17.72
CA ALA A 201 23.57 12.60 -16.59
C ALA A 201 23.25 14.04 -17.07
N ALA A 202 22.18 14.62 -16.53
CA ALA A 202 21.80 16.01 -16.76
C ALA A 202 21.82 16.80 -15.45
N THR A 203 22.34 18.03 -15.48
CA THR A 203 22.37 18.91 -14.31
C THR A 203 21.01 19.60 -14.14
N LYS A 204 20.44 19.52 -12.93
CA LYS A 204 19.21 20.23 -12.58
C LYS A 204 19.42 20.98 -11.27
N ALA A 205 19.08 22.27 -11.24
CA ALA A 205 19.11 23.09 -10.04
C ALA A 205 17.73 23.06 -9.34
N MET A 206 17.74 22.91 -8.02
CA MET A 206 16.52 22.94 -7.19
C MET A 206 16.79 23.74 -5.91
N TYR A 207 15.81 24.52 -5.47
CA TYR A 207 15.86 25.21 -4.19
C TYR A 207 15.56 24.22 -3.06
N MET A 208 16.32 24.29 -1.97
CA MET A 208 16.12 23.50 -0.76
C MET A 208 16.40 24.35 0.48
N SER A 209 15.85 23.97 1.63
CA SER A 209 16.14 24.67 2.89
C SER A 209 17.61 24.53 3.25
N TYR A 210 18.17 25.56 3.89
CA TYR A 210 19.58 25.59 4.28
C TYR A 210 19.94 24.46 5.25
N GLU A 211 19.01 24.11 6.15
CA GLU A 211 19.16 23.06 7.14
C GLU A 211 19.25 21.68 6.49
N ILE A 212 18.38 21.40 5.52
CA ILE A 212 18.40 20.14 4.77
C ILE A 212 19.68 20.05 3.93
N ALA A 213 20.08 21.15 3.28
CA ALA A 213 21.33 21.19 2.52
C ALA A 213 22.52 20.83 3.40
N ASN A 214 22.58 21.42 4.60
CA ASN A 214 23.62 21.12 5.58
C ASN A 214 23.60 19.66 6.05
N LEU A 215 22.42 19.07 6.26
CA LEU A 215 22.31 17.65 6.61
C LEU A 215 22.82 16.74 5.49
N VAL A 216 22.48 17.04 4.23
CA VAL A 216 22.98 16.27 3.08
C VAL A 216 24.51 16.36 2.98
N VAL A 217 25.09 17.55 3.17
CA VAL A 217 26.56 17.74 3.17
C VAL A 217 27.22 16.96 4.30
N LYS A 218 26.68 17.02 5.52
CA LYS A 218 27.20 16.29 6.68
C LYS A 218 27.16 14.78 6.45
N TYR A 219 26.01 14.28 5.99
CA TYR A 219 25.82 12.85 5.70
C TYR A 219 26.75 12.37 4.58
N SER A 220 26.91 13.15 3.51
CA SER A 220 27.83 12.87 2.41
C SER A 220 29.28 12.70 2.88
N ARG A 221 29.74 13.59 3.77
CA ARG A 221 31.09 13.51 4.35
C ARG A 221 31.24 12.32 5.29
N GLU A 222 30.25 12.09 6.16
CA GLU A 222 30.30 11.01 7.15
C GLU A 222 30.31 9.62 6.49
N LYS A 223 29.50 9.42 5.45
CA LYS A 223 29.36 8.13 4.77
C LYS A 223 30.26 7.96 3.55
N ASN A 224 31.03 8.98 3.18
CA ASN A 224 31.83 9.02 1.96
C ASN A 224 31.01 8.67 0.69
N ILE A 225 29.86 9.33 0.54
CA ILE A 225 28.93 9.16 -0.59
C ILE A 225 28.73 10.50 -1.28
N LYS A 226 28.62 10.51 -2.62
CA LYS A 226 28.39 11.76 -3.35
C LYS A 226 26.98 12.28 -3.05
N GLN A 227 26.84 13.59 -2.92
CA GLN A 227 25.52 14.22 -2.68
C GLN A 227 24.51 13.90 -3.78
N LYS A 228 24.97 13.76 -5.03
CA LYS A 228 24.15 13.29 -6.15
C LYS A 228 23.46 11.97 -5.82
N ASP A 229 24.23 10.96 -5.40
CA ASP A 229 23.72 9.61 -5.14
C ASP A 229 22.67 9.62 -4.01
N ILE A 230 22.88 10.45 -2.98
CA ILE A 230 21.90 10.64 -1.88
C ILE A 230 20.57 11.17 -2.42
N VAL A 231 20.64 12.21 -3.27
CA VAL A 231 19.46 12.86 -3.83
C VAL A 231 18.74 11.94 -4.81
N GLU A 232 19.50 11.21 -5.64
CA GLU A 232 18.96 10.26 -6.62
C GLU A 232 18.20 9.13 -5.93
N VAL A 233 18.77 8.56 -4.86
CA VAL A 233 18.10 7.54 -4.03
C VAL A 233 16.84 8.09 -3.37
N ALA A 234 16.93 9.30 -2.80
CA ALA A 234 15.78 9.94 -2.19
C ALA A 234 14.65 10.17 -3.21
N PHE A 235 14.98 10.54 -4.45
CA PHE A 235 13.99 10.71 -5.51
C PHE A 235 13.42 9.39 -6.00
N ILE A 236 14.23 8.35 -6.15
CA ILE A 236 13.74 7.01 -6.53
C ILE A 236 12.77 6.50 -5.46
N GLU A 237 13.13 6.58 -4.18
CA GLU A 237 12.22 6.18 -3.09
C GLU A 237 10.96 7.05 -3.03
N PHE A 238 11.10 8.36 -3.24
CA PHE A 238 9.95 9.25 -3.32
C PHE A 238 9.01 8.83 -4.45
N LEU A 239 9.51 8.65 -5.66
CA LEU A 239 8.72 8.21 -6.82
C LEU A 239 8.06 6.85 -6.56
N TYR A 240 8.80 5.92 -5.93
CA TYR A 240 8.27 4.61 -5.54
C TYR A 240 7.07 4.73 -4.58
N ARG A 241 7.17 5.60 -3.57
CA ARG A 241 6.11 5.79 -2.57
C ARG A 241 4.91 6.59 -3.09
N TYR A 242 5.11 7.45 -4.08
CA TYR A 242 4.09 8.41 -4.53
C TYR A 242 3.53 8.13 -5.93
N GLY A 243 3.61 6.89 -6.42
CA GLY A 243 2.80 6.42 -7.55
C GLY A 243 3.55 6.22 -8.88
N TYR A 244 4.88 6.23 -8.87
CA TYR A 244 5.71 5.94 -10.04
C TYR A 244 6.45 4.59 -9.92
N LYS A 245 5.87 3.64 -9.18
CA LYS A 245 6.51 2.35 -8.88
C LYS A 245 6.84 1.58 -10.15
N HIS A 246 5.89 1.49 -11.08
CA HIS A 246 6.05 0.71 -12.31
C HIS A 246 7.09 1.32 -13.26
N GLU A 247 7.11 2.65 -13.37
CA GLU A 247 8.06 3.40 -14.19
C GLU A 247 9.48 3.27 -13.63
N VAL A 248 9.63 3.37 -12.31
CA VAL A 248 10.92 3.15 -11.62
C VAL A 248 11.38 1.70 -11.82
N ASP A 249 10.52 0.71 -11.61
CA ASP A 249 10.87 -0.70 -11.83
C ASP A 249 11.28 -0.98 -13.28
N THR A 250 10.58 -0.38 -14.26
CA THR A 250 10.91 -0.51 -15.68
C THR A 250 12.26 0.14 -15.99
N LEU A 251 12.51 1.32 -15.44
CA LEU A 251 13.76 2.04 -15.58
C LEU A 251 14.94 1.25 -14.98
N LEU A 252 14.76 0.65 -13.80
CA LEU A 252 15.81 -0.12 -13.13
C LEU A 252 16.05 -1.50 -13.77
N LYS A 253 15.06 -2.09 -14.43
CA LYS A 253 15.21 -3.35 -15.19
C LYS A 253 15.92 -3.17 -16.53
N SER A 254 15.97 -1.95 -17.05
CA SER A 254 16.67 -1.62 -18.31
C SER A 254 18.18 -1.36 -18.13
N SER A 255 18.69 -1.47 -16.91
CA SER A 255 20.09 -1.25 -16.51
C SER A 255 20.95 -2.50 -16.54
#